data_AF-A0A8E2B795-F1
#
_entry.id   AF-A0A8E2B795-F1
#
_cell.length_a   1.000
_cell.length_b   1.000
_cell.length_c   1.000
_cell.angle_alpha   90.00
_cell.angle_beta   90.00
_cell.angle_gamma   90.00
#
_symmetry.space_group_name_H-M   'P 1'
#
loop_
_entity.id
_entity.type
_entity.pdbx_description
1 polymer ?
#
loop_
_entity_poly.entity_id
_entity_poly.type
_entity_poly.pdbx_seq_one_letter_code
_entity_poly.pdbx_strand_id
1 'polypeptide(L)'
;MKRVLVGMAALAAAFGLVACSGGGAGSASGSGAVAAAATAPSSSSSAPTSSSAPATSSSPESTSAKPTPKPTPKPAPKPKAEPEPSTADVPCAAAAAASGTSACVDISAHRAWLLQDGKVIYGPVSMLPGRTGHATPTGTFHVLSKEKMHLSKEFDNAPMPNSVFFYPGDAFHTGSLKVYSHGCVHLSATSSLRFFNTLHVGDVVQVVS
;
A
#
# COMPACT_ATOMS: atom_id res chain seq x y z
N MET A 1 56.74 -10.37 12.06
CA MET A 1 56.90 -11.55 12.96
C MET A 1 55.55 -11.72 13.66
N LYS A 2 54.74 -12.78 13.57
CA LYS A 2 54.81 -14.14 13.05
C LYS A 2 53.45 -14.46 12.39
N ARG A 3 53.49 -15.26 11.32
CA ARG A 3 52.35 -15.79 10.57
C ARG A 3 51.81 -17.04 11.28
N VAL A 4 50.51 -17.28 11.24
CA VAL A 4 49.92 -18.63 11.38
C VAL A 4 48.95 -18.83 10.22
N LEU A 5 49.23 -19.89 9.45
CA LEU A 5 48.52 -20.43 8.30
C LEU A 5 47.95 -21.81 8.71
N VAL A 6 47.05 -22.34 7.86
CA VAL A 6 46.54 -23.73 7.75
C VAL A 6 45.27 -24.01 8.59
N GLY A 7 44.18 -24.58 8.05
CA GLY A 7 43.97 -25.17 6.72
C GLY A 7 42.52 -25.60 6.45
N MET A 8 42.28 -25.90 5.16
CA MET A 8 41.06 -26.42 4.54
C MET A 8 40.62 -27.79 5.06
N ALA A 9 39.30 -28.01 5.10
CA ALA A 9 38.70 -29.31 4.76
C ALA A 9 37.33 -29.06 4.10
N ALA A 10 37.29 -29.14 2.77
CA ALA A 10 36.08 -29.24 2.00
C ALA A 10 35.71 -30.72 1.85
N LEU A 11 34.46 -31.07 2.16
CA LEU A 11 33.88 -32.37 1.83
C LEU A 11 32.66 -32.12 0.96
N ALA A 12 32.90 -32.21 -0.35
CA ALA A 12 31.87 -32.30 -1.36
C ALA A 12 31.42 -33.77 -1.46
N ALA A 13 30.12 -34.01 -1.32
CA ALA A 13 29.49 -35.27 -1.71
C ALA A 13 28.42 -34.94 -2.76
N ALA A 14 28.77 -35.17 -4.01
CA ALA A 14 27.82 -35.37 -5.09
C ALA A 14 27.33 -36.82 -5.04
N PHE A 15 26.06 -37.09 -5.37
CA PHE A 15 25.57 -38.23 -6.18
C PHE A 15 24.04 -38.33 -6.02
N GLY A 16 23.33 -38.38 -7.15
CA GLY A 16 21.95 -38.89 -7.18
C GLY A 16 20.98 -38.19 -8.13
N LEU A 17 21.24 -38.19 -9.44
CA LEU A 17 20.19 -38.04 -10.44
C LEU A 17 19.50 -39.40 -10.61
N VAL A 18 18.20 -39.49 -10.26
CA VAL A 18 17.31 -40.56 -10.71
C VAL A 18 16.25 -39.93 -11.60
N ALA A 19 16.39 -40.19 -12.89
CA ALA A 19 15.35 -40.01 -13.89
C ALA A 19 14.60 -41.34 -14.03
N CYS A 20 13.30 -41.33 -13.79
CA CYS A 20 12.40 -42.42 -14.21
C CYS A 20 11.47 -41.89 -15.30
N SER A 21 11.83 -42.16 -16.55
CA SER A 21 10.87 -42.23 -17.65
C SER A 21 10.10 -43.54 -17.54
N GLY A 22 8.78 -43.47 -17.56
CA GLY A 22 7.91 -44.65 -17.62
C GLY A 22 6.50 -44.26 -18.01
N GLY A 23 6.21 -44.34 -19.31
CA GLY A 23 4.84 -44.27 -19.83
C GLY A 23 4.07 -45.55 -19.50
N GLY A 24 2.75 -45.39 -19.35
CA GLY A 24 1.82 -46.50 -19.14
C GLY A 24 0.39 -46.02 -19.35
N ALA A 25 -0.12 -46.23 -20.56
CA ALA A 25 -1.52 -46.10 -20.89
C ALA A 25 -2.34 -47.18 -20.16
N GLY A 26 -3.51 -46.80 -19.64
CA GLY A 26 -4.46 -47.70 -19.00
C GLY A 26 -5.85 -47.08 -18.99
N SER A 27 -6.63 -47.44 -20.00
CA SER A 27 -8.06 -47.14 -20.16
C SER A 27 -8.93 -48.00 -19.24
N ALA A 28 -10.21 -47.56 -19.15
CA ALA A 28 -11.41 -48.25 -18.68
C ALA A 28 -11.67 -48.12 -17.17
N SER A 29 -12.89 -47.90 -16.67
CA SER A 29 -14.24 -47.75 -17.24
C SER A 29 -15.11 -47.18 -16.10
N GLY A 30 -16.08 -46.33 -16.40
CA GLY A 30 -16.96 -45.77 -15.37
C GLY A 30 -18.04 -44.86 -15.94
N SER A 31 -18.96 -45.48 -16.66
CA SER A 31 -20.18 -44.88 -17.23
C SER A 31 -21.02 -44.10 -16.20
N GLY A 32 -21.58 -42.98 -16.64
CA GLY A 32 -22.58 -42.25 -15.87
C GLY A 32 -23.05 -40.95 -16.53
N ALA A 33 -23.34 -40.98 -17.83
CA ALA A 33 -24.05 -39.90 -18.50
C ALA A 33 -25.56 -40.17 -18.46
N VAL A 34 -26.35 -39.24 -17.92
CA VAL A 34 -27.70 -38.98 -18.40
C VAL A 34 -27.89 -37.47 -18.50
N ALA A 35 -28.24 -37.04 -19.70
CA ALA A 35 -28.48 -35.67 -20.09
C ALA A 35 -29.97 -35.31 -19.93
N ALA A 36 -30.19 -34.00 -19.78
CA ALA A 36 -31.28 -33.20 -20.33
C ALA A 36 -32.74 -33.58 -20.04
N ALA A 37 -33.49 -32.63 -19.45
CA ALA A 37 -34.78 -32.23 -19.99
C ALA A 37 -35.20 -30.86 -19.45
N ALA A 38 -35.62 -30.00 -20.37
CA ALA A 38 -36.25 -28.71 -20.15
C ALA A 38 -37.62 -28.83 -19.47
N THR A 39 -38.05 -27.79 -18.77
CA THR A 39 -39.47 -27.35 -18.73
C THR A 39 -39.59 -25.99 -18.02
N ALA A 40 -40.15 -25.01 -18.74
CA ALA A 40 -40.86 -23.87 -18.15
C ALA A 40 -42.26 -24.34 -17.67
N PRO A 41 -42.95 -23.63 -16.77
CA PRO A 41 -43.94 -22.65 -17.24
C PRO A 41 -44.15 -21.41 -16.32
N SER A 42 -45.12 -20.62 -16.76
CA SER A 42 -45.45 -19.21 -16.51
C SER A 42 -46.15 -18.83 -15.19
N SER A 43 -45.98 -17.54 -14.85
CA SER A 43 -46.96 -16.53 -14.38
C SER A 43 -47.90 -16.77 -13.19
N SER A 44 -47.81 -15.88 -12.18
CA SER A 44 -48.92 -15.13 -11.54
C SER A 44 -48.31 -14.06 -10.60
N SER A 45 -48.33 -12.78 -10.96
CA SER A 45 -49.41 -11.80 -10.76
C SER A 45 -49.67 -11.44 -9.30
N SER A 46 -49.21 -10.25 -8.89
CA SER A 46 -49.88 -9.36 -7.92
C SER A 46 -49.25 -7.96 -7.98
N ALA A 47 -50.05 -6.99 -8.44
CA ALA A 47 -49.83 -5.56 -8.30
C ALA A 47 -50.38 -5.05 -6.94
N PRO A 48 -49.95 -3.87 -6.47
CA PRO A 48 -50.84 -2.68 -6.51
C PRO A 48 -50.08 -1.42 -7.01
N THR A 49 -50.58 -0.68 -8.01
CA THR A 49 -51.52 0.47 -7.99
C THR A 49 -51.09 1.73 -7.22
N SER A 50 -50.94 2.80 -8.01
CA SER A 50 -51.14 4.24 -7.71
C SER A 50 -50.01 4.95 -6.94
N SER A 51 -49.51 6.14 -7.31
CA SER A 51 -50.13 7.26 -8.04
C SER A 51 -49.08 8.19 -8.65
N SER A 52 -49.34 8.65 -9.88
CA SER A 52 -48.81 9.89 -10.50
C SER A 52 -49.27 11.10 -9.66
N ALA A 53 -48.57 12.22 -9.46
CA ALA A 53 -47.97 13.25 -10.35
C ALA A 53 -47.65 14.48 -9.43
N PRO A 54 -47.16 15.66 -9.90
CA PRO A 54 -46.40 16.00 -11.10
C PRO A 54 -45.02 16.62 -10.77
N ALA A 55 -44.10 16.60 -11.74
CA ALA A 55 -42.95 17.49 -11.75
C ALA A 55 -43.34 18.84 -12.35
N THR A 56 -43.41 19.88 -11.52
CA THR A 56 -43.49 21.26 -11.97
C THR A 56 -42.09 21.78 -12.27
N SER A 57 -41.91 22.11 -13.55
CA SER A 57 -40.86 22.97 -14.09
C SER A 57 -40.90 24.34 -13.44
N SER A 58 -39.77 24.80 -12.89
CA SER A 58 -39.48 26.22 -12.65
C SER A 58 -37.96 26.42 -12.58
N SER A 59 -37.43 27.12 -13.56
CA SER A 59 -36.07 27.66 -13.65
C SER A 59 -36.24 29.15 -13.99
N PRO A 60 -35.25 30.04 -13.79
CA PRO A 60 -34.62 30.47 -12.55
C PRO A 60 -34.95 31.97 -12.27
N GLU A 61 -34.89 32.42 -11.02
CA GLU A 61 -34.91 33.86 -10.71
C GLU A 61 -33.51 34.32 -10.27
N SER A 62 -32.92 35.17 -11.11
CA SER A 62 -31.75 35.99 -10.79
C SER A 62 -32.09 36.96 -9.67
N THR A 63 -31.45 36.81 -8.51
CA THR A 63 -31.31 37.92 -7.57
C THR A 63 -29.85 38.33 -7.49
N SER A 64 -29.58 39.49 -8.10
CA SER A 64 -28.33 40.23 -8.02
C SER A 64 -28.07 40.63 -6.57
N ALA A 65 -27.06 40.02 -5.92
CA ALA A 65 -26.52 40.47 -4.65
C ALA A 65 -25.18 41.19 -4.90
N LYS A 66 -25.20 42.49 -4.60
CA LYS A 66 -24.13 43.47 -4.64
C LYS A 66 -22.84 43.00 -3.92
N PRO A 67 -21.64 43.30 -4.44
CA PRO A 67 -20.38 42.91 -3.84
C PRO A 67 -20.07 43.73 -2.58
N THR A 68 -19.81 43.04 -1.46
CA THR A 68 -19.19 43.61 -0.27
C THR A 68 -17.66 43.52 -0.37
N PRO A 69 -16.91 44.57 -0.01
CA PRO A 69 -15.46 44.59 -0.10
C PRO A 69 -14.81 43.60 0.89
N LYS A 70 -13.98 42.74 0.31
CA LYS A 70 -13.07 41.77 0.93
C LYS A 70 -12.18 42.42 2.00
N PRO A 71 -12.15 41.90 3.25
CA PRO A 71 -11.08 42.21 4.19
C PRO A 71 -9.76 41.66 3.64
N THR A 72 -8.77 42.53 3.52
CA THR A 72 -7.41 42.23 3.09
C THR A 72 -6.81 41.05 3.88
N PRO A 73 -6.28 40.01 3.22
CA PRO A 73 -5.56 38.95 3.91
C PRO A 73 -4.33 39.54 4.62
N LYS A 74 -4.26 39.36 5.94
CA LYS A 74 -3.02 39.51 6.71
C LYS A 74 -1.94 38.64 6.06
N PRO A 75 -0.70 39.13 5.85
CA PRO A 75 0.36 38.34 5.27
C PRO A 75 0.55 37.05 6.06
N ALA A 76 0.35 35.92 5.40
CA ALA A 76 0.72 34.63 5.96
C ALA A 76 2.23 34.67 6.27
N PRO A 77 2.67 34.23 7.46
CA PRO A 77 4.08 34.12 7.74
C PRO A 77 4.73 33.20 6.70
N LYS A 78 5.81 33.70 6.09
CA LYS A 78 6.67 32.97 5.14
C LYS A 78 6.92 31.57 5.69
N PRO A 79 6.68 30.48 4.91
CA PRO A 79 7.04 29.13 5.32
C PRO A 79 8.49 29.14 5.81
N LYS A 80 8.68 28.78 7.09
CA LYS A 80 10.00 28.52 7.64
C LYS A 80 10.60 27.43 6.75
N ALA A 81 11.75 27.71 6.14
CA ALA A 81 12.45 26.74 5.32
C ALA A 81 12.58 25.43 6.12
N GLU A 82 11.94 24.38 5.61
CA GLU A 82 12.16 23.01 6.06
C GLU A 82 13.68 22.76 5.95
N PRO A 83 14.36 22.32 7.01
CA PRO A 83 15.78 22.02 6.95
C PRO A 83 16.05 21.10 5.76
N GLU A 84 17.05 21.44 4.93
CA GLU A 84 17.42 20.55 3.84
C GLU A 84 17.78 19.18 4.42
N PRO A 85 17.18 18.09 3.89
CA PRO A 85 17.34 16.79 4.50
C PRO A 85 18.77 16.29 4.32
N SER A 86 19.50 16.20 5.43
CA SER A 86 20.81 15.54 5.51
C SER A 86 20.65 14.06 5.14
N THR A 87 21.42 13.61 4.15
CA THR A 87 21.49 12.20 3.72
C THR A 87 22.29 11.32 4.69
N ALA A 88 23.03 11.91 5.64
CA ALA A 88 23.97 11.18 6.49
C ALA A 88 23.29 10.33 7.58
N ASP A 89 22.00 10.53 7.83
CA ASP A 89 21.30 10.01 9.02
C ASP A 89 20.20 8.98 8.71
N VAL A 90 20.12 8.46 7.47
CA VAL A 90 19.09 7.46 7.10
C VAL A 90 19.56 6.04 7.49
N PRO A 91 18.88 5.33 8.40
CA PRO A 91 19.33 4.03 8.91
C PRO A 91 19.00 2.85 7.96
N CYS A 92 18.82 3.12 6.66
CA CYS A 92 18.37 2.14 5.68
C CYS A 92 19.39 1.96 4.55
N ALA A 93 20.39 1.10 4.75
CA ALA A 93 21.44 0.85 3.76
C ALA A 93 20.92 0.31 2.41
N ALA A 94 19.91 -0.56 2.41
CA ALA A 94 19.33 -1.11 1.19
C ALA A 94 18.50 -0.07 0.43
N ALA A 95 17.71 0.76 1.14
CA ALA A 95 17.01 1.87 0.51
C ALA A 95 17.99 2.91 -0.07
N ALA A 96 19.10 3.17 0.63
CA ALA A 96 20.15 4.08 0.17
C ALA A 96 20.95 3.54 -1.02
N ALA A 97 21.07 2.21 -1.15
CA ALA A 97 21.75 1.56 -2.27
C ALA A 97 20.85 1.37 -3.51
N ALA A 98 19.54 1.58 -3.38
CA ALA A 98 18.60 1.44 -4.48
C ALA A 98 18.77 2.58 -5.50
N SER A 99 18.81 2.22 -6.79
CA SER A 99 18.63 3.19 -7.88
C SER A 99 17.15 3.57 -8.00
N GLY A 100 16.86 4.81 -8.40
CA GLY A 100 15.50 5.30 -8.49
C GLY A 100 14.93 5.70 -7.14
N THR A 101 13.60 5.63 -7.01
CA THR A 101 12.88 5.98 -5.78
C THR A 101 12.90 4.83 -4.77
N SER A 102 13.03 5.15 -3.48
CA SER A 102 12.94 4.18 -2.39
C SER A 102 12.40 4.83 -1.11
N ALA A 103 11.99 4.00 -0.15
CA ALA A 103 11.54 4.44 1.17
C ALA A 103 12.35 3.81 2.29
N CYS A 104 12.60 4.59 3.33
CA CYS A 104 13.16 4.13 4.60
C CYS A 104 12.15 4.34 5.71
N VAL A 105 12.05 3.37 6.62
CA VAL A 105 11.19 3.41 7.81
C VAL A 105 12.04 2.99 9.00
N ASP A 106 12.15 3.87 9.99
CA ASP A 106 12.77 3.60 11.28
C ASP A 106 11.67 3.54 12.35
N ILE A 107 11.38 2.33 12.80
CA ILE A 107 10.34 2.04 13.78
C ILE A 107 10.67 2.67 15.14
N SER A 108 11.91 2.56 15.64
CA SER A 108 12.23 3.10 16.97
C SER A 108 12.25 4.62 17.01
N ALA A 109 12.68 5.26 15.92
CA ALA A 109 12.65 6.72 15.82
C ALA A 109 11.29 7.30 15.41
N HIS A 110 10.32 6.46 15.02
CA HIS A 110 9.04 6.88 14.44
C HIS A 110 9.22 7.81 13.23
N ARG A 111 10.20 7.49 12.38
CA ARG A 111 10.57 8.29 11.20
C ARG A 111 10.44 7.52 9.90
N ALA A 112 10.09 8.24 8.84
CA ALA A 112 10.15 7.72 7.48
C ALA A 112 10.74 8.76 6.51
N TRP A 113 11.34 8.27 5.43
CA TRP A 113 11.96 9.07 4.38
C TRP A 113 11.60 8.53 3.00
N LEU A 114 11.64 9.42 2.01
CA LEU A 114 11.73 9.06 0.59
C LEU A 114 13.11 9.43 0.07
N LEU A 115 13.69 8.52 -0.69
CA LEU A 115 14.98 8.70 -1.31
C LEU A 115 14.84 8.60 -2.84
N GLN A 116 15.78 9.25 -3.53
CA GLN A 116 16.02 9.14 -4.96
C GLN A 116 17.52 8.91 -5.15
N ASP A 117 17.91 7.77 -5.71
CA ASP A 117 19.30 7.40 -5.95
C ASP A 117 20.18 7.57 -4.69
N GLY A 118 19.67 7.05 -3.57
CA GLY A 118 20.32 7.12 -2.26
C GLY A 118 20.29 8.50 -1.57
N LYS A 119 19.70 9.53 -2.18
CA LYS A 119 19.58 10.87 -1.59
C LYS A 119 18.19 11.09 -1.04
N VAL A 120 18.08 11.67 0.15
CA VAL A 120 16.79 12.02 0.75
C VAL A 120 16.17 13.16 -0.04
N ILE A 121 14.97 12.92 -0.56
CA ILE A 121 14.16 13.93 -1.26
C ILE A 121 12.97 14.39 -0.42
N TYR A 122 12.62 13.65 0.65
CA TYR A 122 11.56 14.01 1.58
C TYR A 122 11.75 13.31 2.93
N GLY A 123 11.47 14.02 4.03
CA GLY A 123 11.59 13.53 5.40
C GLY A 123 12.82 14.07 6.14
N PRO A 124 13.07 13.64 7.39
CA PRO A 124 12.28 12.66 8.15
C PRO A 124 10.87 13.17 8.47
N VAL A 125 9.84 12.40 8.12
CA VAL A 125 8.47 12.67 8.57
C VAL A 125 8.13 11.82 9.79
N SER A 126 7.27 12.32 10.67
CA SER A 126 6.68 11.50 11.72
C SER A 126 5.79 10.42 11.12
N MET A 127 5.94 9.19 11.61
CA MET A 127 5.10 8.06 11.26
C MET A 127 4.76 7.24 12.51
N LEU A 128 3.73 6.40 12.45
CA LEU A 128 3.44 5.47 13.54
C LEU A 128 3.24 4.04 13.00
N PRO A 129 3.96 3.05 13.54
CA PRO A 129 3.93 1.68 13.03
C PRO A 129 2.78 0.87 13.63
N GLY A 130 2.77 -0.42 13.34
CA GLY A 130 1.92 -1.42 13.98
C GLY A 130 2.23 -1.59 15.46
N ARG A 131 1.19 -1.82 16.25
CA ARG A 131 1.31 -2.07 17.71
C ARG A 131 1.91 -3.44 18.01
N THR A 132 2.31 -3.67 19.26
CA THR A 132 2.68 -5.01 19.74
C THR A 132 1.57 -6.03 19.45
N GLY A 133 1.94 -7.19 18.89
CA GLY A 133 1.01 -8.22 18.43
C GLY A 133 0.53 -8.04 16.97
N HIS A 134 0.76 -6.87 16.38
CA HIS A 134 0.51 -6.56 14.97
C HIS A 134 1.63 -5.65 14.45
N ALA A 135 2.87 -6.06 14.66
CA ALA A 135 4.04 -5.24 14.38
C ALA A 135 4.22 -5.04 12.87
N THR A 136 4.64 -3.85 12.46
CA THR A 136 5.12 -3.63 11.10
C THR A 136 6.33 -4.54 10.85
N PRO A 137 6.35 -5.34 9.77
CA PRO A 137 7.45 -6.26 9.52
C PRO A 137 8.74 -5.49 9.18
N THR A 138 9.84 -5.88 9.81
CA THR A 138 11.19 -5.35 9.51
C THR A 138 11.83 -6.14 8.38
N GLY A 139 12.61 -5.46 7.53
CA GLY A 139 13.29 -6.08 6.40
C GLY A 139 13.38 -5.17 5.20
N THR A 140 13.77 -5.75 4.07
CA THR A 140 13.76 -5.08 2.76
C THR A 140 12.64 -5.68 1.93
N PHE A 141 11.76 -4.82 1.44
CA PHE A 141 10.57 -5.13 0.69
C PHE A 141 10.53 -4.32 -0.60
N HIS A 142 9.46 -4.52 -1.36
CA HIS A 142 9.17 -3.75 -2.56
C HIS A 142 7.73 -3.29 -2.55
N VAL A 143 7.44 -2.12 -3.12
CA VAL A 143 6.07 -1.68 -3.34
C VAL A 143 5.36 -2.69 -4.24
N LEU A 144 4.26 -3.25 -3.73
CA LEU A 144 3.46 -4.29 -4.38
C LEU A 144 2.35 -3.66 -5.24
N SER A 145 1.65 -2.69 -4.68
CA SER A 145 0.50 -2.04 -5.32
C SER A 145 0.21 -0.69 -4.67
N LYS A 146 -0.63 0.09 -5.35
CA LYS A 146 -1.03 1.42 -4.91
C LYS A 146 -2.52 1.62 -5.13
N GLU A 147 -3.20 2.12 -4.12
CA GLU A 147 -4.62 2.43 -4.18
C GLU A 147 -4.88 3.81 -3.58
N LYS A 148 -5.46 4.71 -4.38
CA LYS A 148 -5.68 6.09 -3.94
C LYS A 148 -6.61 6.16 -2.72
N MET A 149 -7.62 5.31 -2.72
CA MET A 149 -8.55 5.10 -1.62
C MET A 149 -8.79 3.60 -1.50
N HIS A 150 -8.08 2.95 -0.58
CA HIS A 150 -8.33 1.55 -0.25
C HIS A 150 -9.38 1.48 0.87
N LEU A 151 -10.28 0.49 0.81
CA LEU A 151 -11.24 0.18 1.87
C LEU A 151 -10.89 -1.18 2.45
N SER A 152 -10.37 -1.20 3.68
CA SER A 152 -9.91 -2.44 4.29
C SER A 152 -11.09 -3.32 4.69
N LYS A 153 -11.26 -4.45 4.01
CA LYS A 153 -12.31 -5.44 4.33
C LYS A 153 -12.10 -6.09 5.70
N GLU A 154 -10.86 -6.19 6.16
CA GLU A 154 -10.51 -6.74 7.48
C GLU A 154 -10.95 -5.81 8.62
N PHE A 155 -10.96 -4.51 8.36
CA PHE A 155 -11.34 -3.48 9.33
C PHE A 155 -12.65 -2.78 8.95
N ASP A 156 -13.69 -3.54 8.63
CA ASP A 156 -15.05 -3.04 8.35
C ASP A 156 -15.11 -1.89 7.31
N ASN A 157 -14.39 -2.08 6.20
CA ASN A 157 -14.23 -1.09 5.14
C ASN A 157 -13.64 0.25 5.61
N ALA A 158 -12.83 0.24 6.67
CA ALA A 158 -12.12 1.43 7.13
C ALA A 158 -11.30 2.04 5.97
N PRO A 159 -11.38 3.37 5.76
CA PRO A 159 -10.70 4.02 4.66
C PRO A 159 -9.19 4.13 4.94
N MET A 160 -8.38 3.77 3.94
CA MET A 160 -6.94 3.93 3.91
C MET A 160 -6.53 4.81 2.71
N PRO A 161 -6.61 6.15 2.85
CA PRO A 161 -6.25 7.07 1.78
C PRO A 161 -4.75 7.04 1.49
N ASN A 162 -4.40 7.13 0.20
CA ASN A 162 -3.02 7.13 -0.31
C ASN A 162 -2.25 5.84 0.03
N SER A 163 -2.89 4.68 -0.14
CA SER A 163 -2.29 3.39 0.21
C SER A 163 -1.18 2.99 -0.76
N VAL A 164 0.00 2.70 -0.22
CA VAL A 164 1.15 2.13 -0.93
C VAL A 164 1.52 0.84 -0.20
N PHE A 165 1.07 -0.30 -0.72
CA PHE A 165 1.33 -1.61 -0.13
C PHE A 165 2.76 -2.03 -0.42
N PHE A 166 3.49 -2.50 0.60
CA PHE A 166 4.85 -3.00 0.46
C PHE A 166 5.03 -4.41 1.05
N TYR A 167 4.07 -4.85 1.84
CA TYR A 167 3.99 -6.21 2.37
C TYR A 167 2.51 -6.65 2.36
N PRO A 168 2.18 -7.96 2.25
CA PRO A 168 0.80 -8.40 2.22
C PRO A 168 -0.03 -7.88 3.41
N GLY A 169 -0.99 -6.99 3.12
CA GLY A 169 -1.84 -6.35 4.13
C GLY A 169 -1.28 -5.05 4.73
N ASP A 170 0.01 -4.76 4.53
CA ASP A 170 0.67 -3.60 5.14
C ASP A 170 1.07 -2.54 4.12
N ALA A 171 0.68 -1.30 4.41
CA ALA A 171 0.87 -0.16 3.53
C ALA A 171 1.34 1.09 4.28
N PHE A 172 1.95 2.02 3.55
CA PHE A 172 1.91 3.42 3.92
C PHE A 172 0.53 3.99 3.58
N HIS A 173 -0.11 4.69 4.51
CA HIS A 173 -1.35 5.41 4.20
C HIS A 173 -1.60 6.53 5.22
N THR A 174 -2.62 7.36 4.94
CA THR A 174 -3.09 8.35 5.92
C THR A 174 -3.65 7.65 7.13
N GLY A 175 -3.13 7.96 8.32
CA GLY A 175 -3.59 7.37 9.57
C GLY A 175 -3.34 8.27 10.78
N SER A 176 -3.67 7.75 11.96
CA SER A 176 -3.44 8.45 13.22
C SER A 176 -1.96 8.43 13.58
N LEU A 177 -1.39 9.61 13.86
CA LEU A 177 -0.04 9.74 14.44
C LEU A 177 -0.05 9.70 15.98
N LYS A 178 -1.18 9.29 16.57
CA LYS A 178 -1.36 9.14 18.03
C LYS A 178 -1.75 7.72 18.44
N VAL A 179 -2.21 6.91 17.48
CA VAL A 179 -2.73 5.56 17.72
C VAL A 179 -2.04 4.62 16.74
N TYR A 180 -1.29 3.66 17.29
CA TYR A 180 -0.56 2.64 16.52
C TYR A 180 -1.52 1.84 15.63
N SER A 181 -1.02 1.38 14.49
CA SER A 181 -1.80 0.63 13.50
C SER A 181 -1.86 -0.87 13.84
N HIS A 182 -2.40 -1.67 12.91
CA HIS A 182 -2.33 -3.14 12.91
C HIS A 182 -1.27 -3.70 11.95
N GLY A 183 -0.23 -2.92 11.64
CA GLY A 183 0.90 -3.34 10.80
C GLY A 183 1.31 -2.28 9.79
N CYS A 184 0.35 -1.52 9.29
CA CYS A 184 0.58 -0.39 8.38
C CYS A 184 1.46 0.73 8.99
N VAL A 185 2.07 1.52 8.12
CA VAL A 185 2.79 2.74 8.50
C VAL A 185 1.85 3.94 8.37
N HIS A 186 1.34 4.43 9.49
CA HIS A 186 0.50 5.63 9.51
C HIS A 186 1.34 6.87 9.23
N LEU A 187 0.89 7.66 8.27
CA LEU A 187 1.46 8.96 7.91
C LEU A 187 0.41 10.06 8.03
N SER A 188 0.86 11.32 8.12
CA SER A 188 -0.03 12.47 7.93
C SER A 188 -0.64 12.43 6.52
N ALA A 189 -1.80 13.09 6.31
CA ALA A 189 -2.43 13.15 4.98
C ALA A 189 -1.51 13.74 3.90
N THR A 190 -0.71 14.75 4.26
CA THR A 190 0.27 15.36 3.34
C THR A 190 1.42 14.40 3.03
N SER A 191 1.97 13.76 4.05
CA SER A 191 3.10 12.84 3.89
C SER A 191 2.70 11.59 3.12
N SER A 192 1.55 10.98 3.43
CA SER A 192 1.04 9.82 2.68
C SER A 192 0.80 10.16 1.20
N LEU A 193 0.28 11.35 0.90
CA LEU A 193 0.10 11.81 -0.47
C LEU A 193 1.45 11.95 -1.20
N ARG A 194 2.48 12.44 -0.52
CA ARG A 194 3.84 12.49 -1.08
C ARG A 194 4.39 11.10 -1.36
N PHE A 195 4.31 10.18 -0.39
CA PHE A 195 4.72 8.79 -0.57
C PHE A 195 3.98 8.13 -1.74
N PHE A 196 2.66 8.30 -1.82
CA PHE A 196 1.84 7.78 -2.91
C PHE A 196 2.21 8.36 -4.27
N ASN A 197 2.56 9.64 -4.36
CA ASN A 197 2.92 10.24 -5.65
C ASN A 197 4.36 9.92 -6.07
N THR A 198 5.25 9.67 -5.12
CA THR A 198 6.68 9.45 -5.38
C THR A 198 7.02 7.99 -5.63
N LEU A 199 6.46 7.07 -4.83
CA LEU A 199 6.80 5.65 -4.93
C LEU A 199 6.07 4.98 -6.10
N HIS A 200 6.75 4.05 -6.76
CA HIS A 200 6.25 3.22 -7.85
C HIS A 200 6.27 1.74 -7.46
N VAL A 201 5.46 0.92 -8.13
CA VAL A 201 5.49 -0.53 -7.94
C VAL A 201 6.88 -1.05 -8.28
N GLY A 202 7.47 -1.85 -7.37
CA GLY A 202 8.83 -2.35 -7.47
C GLY A 202 9.88 -1.55 -6.67
N ASP A 203 9.57 -0.33 -6.24
CA ASP A 203 10.51 0.49 -5.45
C ASP A 203 10.86 -0.17 -4.13
N VAL A 204 12.12 -0.03 -3.72
CA VAL A 204 12.62 -0.59 -2.46
C VAL A 204 11.98 0.12 -1.28
N VAL A 205 11.50 -0.66 -0.32
CA VAL A 205 11.04 -0.20 0.99
C VAL A 205 11.86 -0.93 2.04
N GLN A 206 12.64 -0.22 2.84
CA GLN A 206 13.37 -0.82 3.95
C GLN A 206 12.79 -0.36 5.29
N VAL A 207 12.51 -1.33 6.14
CA VAL A 207 11.99 -1.12 7.50
C VAL A 207 13.01 -1.66 8.50
N VAL A 208 13.46 -0.79 9.39
CA VAL A 208 14.41 -1.10 10.48
C VAL A 208 13.77 -0.80 11.83
N SER A 209 14.29 -1.42 12.89
CA SER A 209 13.85 -1.22 14.28
C SER A 209 14.95 -0.63 15.13
#